data_AF-A0A957RPV0-F1
#
_entry.id   AF-A0A957RPV0-F1
#
_cell.length_a   1.000
_cell.length_b   1.000
_cell.length_c   1.000
_cell.angle_alpha   90.00
_cell.angle_beta   90.00
_cell.angle_gamma   90.00
#
_symmetry.space_group_name_H-M   'P 1'
#
loop_
_entity.id
_entity.type
_entity.pdbx_description
1 polymer ?
#
loop_
_entity_poly.entity_id
_entity_poly.type
_entity_poly.pdbx_seq_one_letter_code
_entity_poly.pdbx_strand_id
1 'polypeptide(L)'
;DVTSGTRALLYAYWMTPDAPAIVAADGVPVIFGTNEPDAYLAIDAPLPYAQLDANAVVTVRGRGKYEGPVIVEAVDSATDCTDAGDALYLAPAWRIPARKVLARVPAQDDGVDAYGEQRWHAKLSVAGAQRARICVYNVVRYGGPHFVPAGIDVRFVEADGTQPGARIDFPLPESVYTDRDEALHVQGIAPAPAQFLVQDAAGRVLHMAPVDPDPASGVWRD
;
A
#
# COMPACT_ATOMS: atom_id res chain seq x y z
N ASP A 1 15.77 -28.80 -8.95
CA ASP A 1 14.34 -28.63 -9.31
C ASP A 1 13.54 -28.18 -8.10
N VAL A 2 12.84 -27.07 -8.23
CA VAL A 2 11.94 -26.54 -7.18
C VAL A 2 10.55 -27.14 -7.40
N THR A 3 9.91 -27.64 -6.34
CA THR A 3 8.57 -28.28 -6.41
C THR A 3 7.51 -27.25 -6.85
N SER A 4 6.56 -27.67 -7.69
CA SER A 4 5.42 -26.82 -8.10
C SER A 4 4.60 -26.34 -6.88
N GLY A 5 4.17 -25.07 -6.87
CA GLY A 5 3.49 -24.42 -5.74
C GLY A 5 4.42 -23.89 -4.65
N THR A 6 5.75 -24.06 -4.79
CA THR A 6 6.70 -23.55 -3.80
C THR A 6 6.77 -22.03 -3.86
N ARG A 7 6.31 -21.38 -2.80
CA ARG A 7 6.51 -19.95 -2.58
C ARG A 7 7.98 -19.69 -2.27
N ALA A 8 8.55 -18.70 -2.93
CA ALA A 8 9.93 -18.30 -2.77
C ALA A 8 10.08 -16.79 -2.96
N LEU A 9 11.25 -16.28 -2.63
CA LEU A 9 11.68 -14.93 -2.98
C LEU A 9 12.75 -15.06 -4.06
N LEU A 10 12.50 -14.54 -5.27
CA LEU A 10 13.60 -14.29 -6.21
C LEU A 10 14.39 -13.13 -5.67
N TYR A 11 15.60 -13.45 -5.22
CA TYR A 11 16.48 -12.52 -4.57
C TYR A 11 17.63 -12.20 -5.53
N ALA A 12 17.63 -10.99 -6.08
CA ALA A 12 18.73 -10.47 -6.86
C ALA A 12 19.58 -9.60 -5.94
N TYR A 13 20.89 -9.79 -5.95
CA TYR A 13 21.78 -9.01 -5.11
C TYR A 13 23.09 -8.69 -5.83
N TRP A 14 23.68 -7.56 -5.49
CA TRP A 14 24.99 -7.13 -5.95
C TRP A 14 25.99 -7.20 -4.80
N MET A 15 27.15 -7.82 -5.03
CA MET A 15 28.26 -7.85 -4.06
C MET A 15 29.37 -6.92 -4.53
N THR A 16 30.09 -6.29 -3.60
CA THR A 16 31.34 -5.62 -3.95
C THR A 16 32.39 -6.65 -4.39
N PRO A 17 33.25 -6.34 -5.39
CA PRO A 17 34.25 -7.29 -5.87
C PRO A 17 35.27 -7.72 -4.80
N ASP A 18 35.48 -6.84 -3.81
CA ASP A 18 36.61 -6.94 -2.88
C ASP A 18 36.20 -7.39 -1.46
N ALA A 19 34.90 -7.61 -1.20
CA ALA A 19 34.40 -8.12 0.07
C ALA A 19 33.09 -8.91 -0.12
N PRO A 20 32.83 -9.97 0.67
CA PRO A 20 31.59 -10.76 0.60
C PRO A 20 30.42 -10.04 1.28
N ALA A 21 30.24 -8.75 1.00
CA ALA A 21 29.14 -7.94 1.49
C ALA A 21 28.13 -7.70 0.35
N ILE A 22 26.86 -7.99 0.62
CA ILE A 22 25.76 -7.64 -0.27
C ILE A 22 25.53 -6.12 -0.15
N VAL A 23 25.64 -5.41 -1.27
CA VAL A 23 25.60 -3.94 -1.39
C VAL A 23 24.20 -3.45 -1.72
N ALA A 24 23.45 -4.23 -2.49
CA ALA A 24 22.08 -3.97 -2.84
C ALA A 24 21.39 -5.30 -3.07
N ALA A 25 20.12 -5.39 -2.68
CA ALA A 25 19.29 -6.52 -3.03
C ALA A 25 17.85 -6.10 -3.28
N ASP A 26 17.22 -6.81 -4.21
CA ASP A 26 15.81 -6.72 -4.50
C ASP A 26 15.19 -8.12 -4.43
N GLY A 27 13.94 -8.17 -4.00
CA GLY A 27 13.23 -9.39 -3.71
C GLY A 27 11.85 -9.35 -4.35
N VAL A 28 11.61 -10.24 -5.32
CA VAL A 28 10.27 -10.43 -5.88
C VAL A 28 9.72 -11.76 -5.37
N PRO A 29 8.59 -11.78 -4.63
CA PRO A 29 7.97 -13.04 -4.25
C PRO A 29 7.48 -13.75 -5.51
N VAL A 30 7.79 -15.05 -5.61
CA VAL A 30 7.37 -15.90 -6.72
C VAL A 30 6.80 -17.21 -6.22
N ILE A 31 6.09 -17.90 -7.10
CA ILE A 31 5.64 -19.27 -6.90
C ILE A 31 6.20 -20.08 -8.06
N PHE A 32 7.06 -21.06 -7.76
CA PHE A 32 7.62 -21.94 -8.79
C PHE A 32 6.62 -23.04 -9.12
N GLY A 33 6.36 -23.30 -10.41
CA GLY A 33 5.44 -24.34 -10.85
C GLY A 33 4.95 -24.17 -12.28
N THR A 34 4.26 -25.18 -12.81
CA THR A 34 3.40 -24.99 -13.99
C THR A 34 2.29 -24.01 -13.59
N ASN A 35 1.97 -23.09 -14.52
CA ASN A 35 1.06 -21.97 -14.37
C ASN A 35 -0.40 -22.43 -14.10
N GLU A 36 -0.64 -23.11 -12.98
CA GLU A 36 -1.96 -23.22 -12.37
C GLU A 36 -2.11 -21.97 -11.52
N PRO A 37 -3.01 -21.04 -11.91
CA PRO A 37 -3.09 -19.77 -11.24
C PRO A 37 -3.78 -19.97 -9.90
N ASP A 38 -3.01 -19.93 -8.83
CA ASP A 38 -3.56 -19.54 -7.54
C ASP A 38 -4.34 -18.23 -7.74
N ALA A 39 -5.51 -18.15 -7.12
CA ALA A 39 -6.32 -16.96 -7.22
C ALA A 39 -5.48 -15.75 -6.76
N TYR A 40 -5.50 -14.64 -7.49
CA TYR A 40 -4.83 -13.40 -7.11
C TYR A 40 -5.60 -12.17 -7.58
N LEU A 41 -5.31 -11.05 -6.93
CA LEU A 41 -5.79 -9.72 -7.28
C LEU A 41 -4.60 -8.76 -7.29
N ALA A 42 -4.62 -7.79 -8.20
CA ALA A 42 -3.65 -6.72 -8.30
C ALA A 42 -4.37 -5.42 -8.65
N ILE A 43 -3.90 -4.30 -8.09
CA ILE A 43 -4.41 -2.96 -8.41
C ILE A 43 -3.45 -2.35 -9.43
N ASP A 44 -3.97 -2.00 -10.61
CA ASP A 44 -3.19 -1.37 -11.68
C ASP A 44 -3.29 0.17 -11.60
N ALA A 45 -4.43 0.68 -11.09
CA ALA A 45 -4.64 2.11 -10.84
C ALA A 45 -5.61 2.35 -9.68
N PRO A 46 -5.43 3.40 -8.87
CA PRO A 46 -4.30 4.32 -8.89
C PRO A 46 -2.98 3.62 -8.49
N LEU A 47 -1.85 4.27 -8.72
CA LEU A 47 -0.56 3.76 -8.24
C LEU A 47 -0.44 3.95 -6.72
N PRO A 48 0.42 3.16 -6.04
CA PRO A 48 0.78 3.43 -4.66
C PRO A 48 1.20 4.90 -4.47
N TYR A 49 0.69 5.50 -3.40
CA TYR A 49 0.92 6.88 -2.98
C TYR A 49 0.38 7.95 -3.93
N ALA A 50 -0.49 7.57 -4.86
CA ALA A 50 -1.17 8.54 -5.71
C ALA A 50 -1.95 9.58 -4.89
N GLN A 51 -1.91 10.82 -5.37
CA GLN A 51 -2.80 11.89 -4.93
C GLN A 51 -4.10 11.80 -5.71
N LEU A 52 -5.20 11.76 -4.98
CA LEU A 52 -6.55 11.63 -5.50
C LEU A 52 -7.34 12.85 -5.05
N ASP A 53 -8.19 13.40 -5.92
CA ASP A 53 -9.07 14.49 -5.53
C ASP A 53 -10.12 13.98 -4.52
N ALA A 54 -10.16 14.58 -3.33
CA ALA A 54 -11.07 14.25 -2.23
C ALA A 54 -12.55 14.45 -2.59
N ASN A 55 -12.84 15.30 -3.58
CA ASN A 55 -14.19 15.59 -4.06
C ASN A 55 -14.55 14.79 -5.32
N ALA A 56 -13.59 14.08 -5.91
CA ALA A 56 -13.81 13.30 -7.12
C ALA A 56 -14.17 11.84 -6.84
N VAL A 57 -14.86 11.23 -7.80
CA VAL A 57 -15.00 9.78 -7.86
C VAL A 57 -13.69 9.21 -8.38
N VAL A 58 -13.02 8.41 -7.56
CA VAL A 58 -11.79 7.69 -7.94
C VAL A 58 -12.17 6.42 -8.69
N THR A 59 -11.61 6.22 -9.87
CA THR A 59 -11.72 4.94 -10.58
C THR A 59 -10.53 4.06 -10.19
N VAL A 60 -10.80 3.01 -9.43
CA VAL A 60 -9.83 1.95 -9.12
C VAL A 60 -9.94 0.88 -10.19
N ARG A 61 -8.83 0.42 -10.74
CA ARG A 61 -8.76 -0.65 -11.74
C ARG A 61 -7.74 -1.68 -11.36
N GLY A 62 -7.97 -2.90 -11.80
CA GLY A 62 -6.97 -3.93 -11.63
C GLY A 62 -7.26 -5.18 -12.43
N ARG A 63 -6.51 -6.21 -12.08
CA ARG A 63 -6.52 -7.51 -12.74
C ARG A 63 -6.37 -8.62 -11.74
N GLY A 64 -6.67 -9.83 -12.16
CA GLY A 64 -6.54 -10.99 -11.30
C GLY A 64 -7.04 -12.26 -11.94
N LYS A 65 -6.86 -13.36 -11.21
CA LYS A 65 -7.56 -14.61 -11.46
C LYS A 65 -8.29 -14.93 -10.17
N TYR A 66 -9.60 -14.86 -10.16
CA TYR A 66 -10.37 -14.98 -8.92
C TYR A 66 -11.72 -15.63 -9.20
N GLU A 67 -12.30 -16.19 -8.15
CA GLU A 67 -13.67 -16.69 -8.17
C GLU A 67 -14.56 -15.76 -7.35
N GLY A 68 -15.69 -15.39 -7.93
CA GLY A 68 -16.70 -14.57 -7.27
C GLY A 68 -16.49 -13.06 -7.41
N PRO A 69 -17.35 -12.26 -6.76
CA PRO A 69 -17.30 -10.81 -6.85
C PRO A 69 -16.05 -10.24 -6.17
N VAL A 70 -15.47 -9.22 -6.79
CA VAL A 70 -14.41 -8.38 -6.22
C VAL A 70 -15.03 -7.20 -5.47
N ILE A 71 -14.49 -6.92 -4.29
CA ILE A 71 -14.86 -5.78 -3.47
C ILE A 71 -13.65 -4.86 -3.34
N VAL A 72 -13.89 -3.56 -3.52
CA VAL A 72 -12.91 -2.50 -3.32
C VAL A 72 -13.32 -1.67 -2.11
N GLU A 73 -12.38 -1.43 -1.21
CA GLU A 73 -12.58 -0.62 0.00
C GLU A 73 -11.51 0.44 0.13
N ALA A 74 -11.90 1.64 0.56
CA ALA A 74 -10.98 2.56 1.22
C ALA A 74 -11.11 2.38 2.72
N VAL A 75 -10.00 2.17 3.40
CA VAL A 75 -9.92 2.14 4.86
C VAL A 75 -8.98 3.19 5.37
N ASP A 76 -9.18 3.61 6.62
CA ASP A 76 -8.25 4.51 7.28
C ASP A 76 -6.84 3.90 7.27
N SER A 77 -5.85 4.72 6.88
CA SER A 77 -4.46 4.33 6.61
C SER A 77 -3.73 3.62 7.77
N ALA A 78 -4.29 3.66 8.98
CA ALA A 78 -3.80 2.89 10.12
C ALA A 78 -4.13 1.39 10.06
N THR A 79 -4.88 0.92 9.06
CA THR A 79 -5.40 -0.46 8.99
C THR A 79 -4.87 -1.21 7.76
N ASP A 80 -4.42 -2.45 7.95
CA ASP A 80 -3.99 -3.32 6.86
C ASP A 80 -5.19 -3.94 6.10
N CYS A 81 -4.93 -4.43 4.89
CA CYS A 81 -5.92 -5.05 4.02
C CYS A 81 -6.24 -6.50 4.39
N THR A 82 -5.46 -7.12 5.27
CA THR A 82 -5.66 -8.50 5.75
C THR A 82 -6.91 -8.66 6.64
N ASP A 83 -7.46 -7.55 7.15
CA ASP A 83 -8.63 -7.55 8.03
C ASP A 83 -9.98 -7.46 7.26
N ALA A 84 -9.95 -7.64 5.94
CA ALA A 84 -11.09 -7.36 5.07
C ALA A 84 -12.32 -8.27 5.18
N GLY A 85 -12.37 -9.22 6.14
CA GLY A 85 -13.48 -10.17 6.16
C GLY A 85 -13.63 -11.16 7.32
N ASP A 86 -12.62 -11.45 8.15
CA ASP A 86 -12.76 -12.59 9.10
C ASP A 86 -12.21 -12.41 10.53
N ALA A 87 -11.75 -11.23 10.94
CA ALA A 87 -11.35 -11.01 12.34
C ALA A 87 -12.55 -10.97 13.32
N LEU A 88 -13.78 -11.14 12.85
CA LEU A 88 -14.99 -11.15 13.69
C LEU A 88 -15.30 -12.53 14.32
N TYR A 89 -14.63 -13.62 13.91
CA TYR A 89 -15.04 -14.96 14.37
C TYR A 89 -14.01 -15.78 15.17
N LEU A 90 -12.72 -15.40 15.26
CA LEU A 90 -11.72 -16.25 15.97
C LEU A 90 -10.73 -15.53 16.90
N ALA A 91 -10.82 -14.20 17.08
CA ALA A 91 -10.04 -13.48 18.09
C ALA A 91 -10.97 -12.84 19.13
N PRO A 92 -10.64 -12.88 20.43
CA PRO A 92 -11.45 -12.20 21.43
C PRO A 92 -11.42 -10.68 21.14
N ALA A 93 -12.61 -10.11 20.94
CA ALA A 93 -12.91 -8.80 20.32
C ALA A 93 -12.39 -7.53 21.04
N TRP A 94 -11.36 -7.63 21.90
CA TRP A 94 -10.93 -6.53 22.78
C TRP A 94 -9.56 -5.92 22.44
N ARG A 95 -8.91 -6.28 21.33
CA ARG A 95 -7.55 -5.78 21.02
C ARG A 95 -7.23 -5.30 19.60
N ILE A 96 -8.15 -5.43 18.63
CA ILE A 96 -7.92 -4.89 17.28
C ILE A 96 -8.70 -3.58 17.17
N PRO A 97 -8.06 -2.42 16.92
CA PRO A 97 -8.77 -1.19 16.62
C PRO A 97 -9.75 -1.46 15.49
N ALA A 98 -11.02 -1.13 15.67
CA ALA A 98 -12.03 -1.40 14.66
C ALA A 98 -11.63 -0.76 13.33
N ARG A 99 -11.46 -1.59 12.29
CA ARG A 99 -11.19 -1.15 10.91
C ARG A 99 -12.23 -0.12 10.48
N LYS A 100 -11.80 1.14 10.33
CA LYS A 100 -12.68 2.22 9.86
C LYS A 100 -12.73 2.19 8.34
N VAL A 101 -13.77 1.55 7.82
CA VAL A 101 -14.08 1.55 6.38
C VAL A 101 -14.66 2.92 6.02
N LEU A 102 -13.97 3.62 5.12
CA LEU A 102 -14.33 4.95 4.64
C LEU A 102 -15.29 4.85 3.44
N ALA A 103 -15.09 3.85 2.58
CA ALA A 103 -15.97 3.52 1.47
C ALA A 103 -15.81 2.04 1.08
N ARG A 104 -16.88 1.42 0.58
CA ARG A 104 -16.90 0.04 0.08
C ARG A 104 -17.77 -0.01 -1.17
N VAL A 105 -17.26 -0.57 -2.26
CA VAL A 105 -17.99 -0.68 -3.53
C VAL A 105 -17.67 -2.03 -4.19
N PRO A 106 -18.66 -2.76 -4.72
CA PRO A 106 -18.38 -3.91 -5.57
C PRO A 106 -17.73 -3.47 -6.88
N ALA A 107 -16.71 -4.20 -7.33
CA ALA A 107 -16.13 -3.95 -8.64
C ALA A 107 -17.04 -4.49 -9.75
N GLN A 108 -16.97 -3.84 -10.91
CA GLN A 108 -17.52 -4.31 -12.17
C GLN A 108 -16.46 -5.16 -12.88
N ASP A 109 -16.90 -6.28 -13.44
CA ASP A 109 -16.08 -7.15 -14.29
C ASP A 109 -16.01 -6.56 -15.70
N ASP A 110 -14.79 -6.32 -16.18
CA ASP A 110 -14.47 -5.80 -17.51
C ASP A 110 -14.18 -6.91 -18.53
N GLY A 111 -14.32 -8.17 -18.11
CA GLY A 111 -14.08 -9.36 -18.91
C GLY A 111 -12.68 -9.95 -18.70
N VAL A 112 -12.34 -10.90 -19.56
CA VAL A 112 -11.10 -11.66 -19.51
C VAL A 112 -10.20 -11.23 -20.66
N ASP A 113 -8.93 -10.95 -20.38
CA ASP A 113 -7.96 -10.60 -21.40
C ASP A 113 -7.39 -11.82 -22.14
N ALA A 114 -6.52 -11.58 -23.13
CA ALA A 114 -5.94 -12.64 -23.97
C ALA A 114 -5.10 -13.66 -23.18
N TYR A 115 -4.73 -13.37 -21.94
CA TYR A 115 -3.94 -14.23 -21.06
C TYR A 115 -4.79 -15.00 -20.04
N GLY A 116 -6.12 -14.85 -20.10
CA GLY A 116 -7.02 -15.47 -19.13
C GLY A 116 -7.08 -14.74 -17.79
N GLU A 117 -6.61 -13.48 -17.71
CA GLU A 117 -6.77 -12.65 -16.50
C GLU A 117 -8.09 -11.87 -16.56
N GLN A 118 -8.86 -11.90 -15.49
CA GLN A 118 -10.05 -11.06 -15.32
C GLN A 118 -9.63 -9.61 -15.03
N ARG A 119 -10.31 -8.67 -15.67
CA ARG A 119 -10.15 -7.23 -15.46
C ARG A 119 -11.33 -6.70 -14.67
N TRP A 120 -11.07 -5.73 -13.79
CA TRP A 120 -12.13 -5.14 -12.98
C TRP A 120 -11.89 -3.66 -12.75
N HIS A 121 -12.99 -2.93 -12.50
CA HIS A 121 -12.92 -1.56 -12.02
C HIS A 121 -14.00 -1.25 -10.98
N ALA A 122 -13.72 -0.29 -10.11
CA ALA A 122 -14.68 0.23 -9.15
C ALA A 122 -14.61 1.76 -9.11
N LYS A 123 -15.76 2.39 -8.86
CA LYS A 123 -15.87 3.84 -8.66
C LYS A 123 -16.03 4.11 -7.17
N LEU A 124 -14.99 4.67 -6.56
CA LEU A 124 -14.88 4.88 -5.12
C LEU A 124 -14.98 6.38 -4.80
N SER A 125 -15.83 6.74 -3.85
CA SER A 125 -15.93 8.10 -3.32
C SER A 125 -15.59 8.10 -1.84
N VAL A 126 -14.54 8.82 -1.45
CA VAL A 126 -14.03 8.82 -0.08
C VAL A 126 -14.09 10.25 0.46
N ALA A 127 -15.18 10.57 1.15
CA ALA A 127 -15.39 11.91 1.70
C ALA A 127 -14.58 12.12 2.98
N GLY A 128 -13.88 13.26 3.08
CA GLY A 128 -13.27 13.74 4.32
C GLY A 128 -12.07 12.93 4.84
N ALA A 129 -11.56 11.98 4.05
CA ALA A 129 -10.31 11.30 4.36
C ALA A 129 -9.14 12.15 3.87
N GLN A 130 -8.05 12.20 4.64
CA GLN A 130 -6.79 12.76 4.17
C GLN A 130 -5.84 11.67 3.67
N ARG A 131 -5.91 10.47 4.26
CA ARG A 131 -5.14 9.29 3.90
C ARG A 131 -6.04 8.07 3.97
N ALA A 132 -5.86 7.14 3.04
CA ALA A 132 -6.54 5.86 3.06
C ALA A 132 -5.65 4.78 2.47
N ARG A 133 -5.94 3.53 2.81
CA ARG A 133 -5.47 2.36 2.07
C ARG A 133 -6.62 1.84 1.21
N ILE A 134 -6.40 1.70 -0.09
CA ILE A 134 -7.33 1.02 -0.99
C ILE A 134 -7.02 -0.47 -0.93
N CYS A 135 -7.98 -1.25 -0.44
CA CYS A 135 -7.90 -2.69 -0.32
C CYS A 135 -8.84 -3.34 -1.33
N VAL A 136 -8.39 -4.43 -1.95
CA VAL A 136 -9.18 -5.21 -2.90
C VAL A 136 -9.11 -6.68 -2.56
N TYR A 137 -10.27 -7.34 -2.52
CA TYR A 137 -10.42 -8.75 -2.17
C TYR A 137 -11.61 -9.36 -2.91
N ASN A 138 -11.61 -10.68 -3.09
CA ASN A 138 -12.75 -11.43 -3.62
C ASN A 138 -13.54 -12.08 -2.48
N VAL A 139 -14.85 -12.23 -2.66
CA VAL A 139 -15.73 -12.89 -1.68
C VAL A 139 -16.23 -14.21 -2.24
N VAL A 140 -15.84 -15.34 -1.64
CA VAL A 140 -16.31 -16.67 -2.05
C VAL A 140 -17.55 -17.06 -1.21
N ARG A 141 -18.64 -17.45 -1.88
CA ARG A 141 -19.96 -17.70 -1.25
C ARG A 141 -20.08 -18.98 -0.41
N TYR A 142 -19.12 -19.90 -0.44
CA TYR A 142 -19.21 -21.18 0.26
C TYR A 142 -17.85 -21.67 0.77
N GLY A 143 -17.58 -21.52 2.07
CA GLY A 143 -16.73 -22.47 2.80
C GLY A 143 -15.37 -22.04 3.38
N GLY A 144 -14.86 -20.82 3.15
CA GLY A 144 -13.62 -20.35 3.80
C GLY A 144 -12.91 -19.23 3.03
N PRO A 145 -11.94 -18.53 3.66
CA PRO A 145 -11.34 -17.33 3.08
C PRO A 145 -10.39 -17.66 1.93
N HIS A 146 -10.71 -17.22 0.71
CA HIS A 146 -9.67 -16.95 -0.29
C HIS A 146 -9.36 -15.46 -0.23
N PHE A 147 -8.37 -15.12 0.58
CA PHE A 147 -7.82 -13.78 0.74
C PHE A 147 -6.58 -13.65 -0.12
N VAL A 148 -6.69 -12.97 -1.25
CA VAL A 148 -5.53 -12.30 -1.85
C VAL A 148 -5.77 -10.80 -1.82
N PRO A 149 -5.58 -10.17 -0.65
CA PRO A 149 -5.70 -8.74 -0.56
C PRO A 149 -4.58 -8.09 -1.37
N ALA A 150 -4.96 -7.25 -2.31
CA ALA A 150 -4.07 -6.21 -2.81
C ALA A 150 -4.37 -4.92 -2.06
N GLY A 151 -3.32 -4.22 -1.65
CA GLY A 151 -3.42 -2.98 -0.89
C GLY A 151 -2.49 -1.93 -1.46
N ILE A 152 -2.99 -0.71 -1.64
CA ILE A 152 -2.16 0.45 -1.94
C ILE A 152 -2.54 1.59 -1.01
N ASP A 153 -1.55 2.31 -0.49
CA ASP A 153 -1.81 3.54 0.24
C ASP A 153 -2.03 4.68 -0.75
N VAL A 154 -3.02 5.53 -0.47
CA VAL A 154 -3.36 6.69 -1.29
C VAL A 154 -3.62 7.91 -0.40
N ARG A 155 -3.52 9.09 -1.00
CA ARG A 155 -3.83 10.34 -0.32
C ARG A 155 -4.96 11.06 -1.04
N PHE A 156 -5.90 11.59 -0.27
CA PHE A 156 -6.93 12.47 -0.79
C PHE A 156 -6.52 13.92 -0.55
N VAL A 157 -6.53 14.73 -1.60
CA VAL A 157 -6.17 16.15 -1.61
C VAL A 157 -7.36 16.97 -2.10
N GLU A 158 -7.55 18.18 -1.58
CA GLU A 158 -8.60 19.07 -2.07
C GLU A 158 -8.34 19.47 -3.54
N ALA A 159 -9.42 19.75 -4.27
CA ALA A 159 -9.36 20.03 -5.71
C ALA A 159 -8.57 21.30 -6.07
N ASP A 160 -8.38 22.22 -5.12
CA ASP A 160 -7.55 23.41 -5.28
C ASP A 160 -6.04 23.13 -5.11
N GLY A 161 -5.67 21.87 -4.88
CA GLY A 161 -4.29 21.45 -4.63
C GLY A 161 -3.76 21.90 -3.27
N THR A 162 -4.58 22.57 -2.44
CA THR A 162 -4.17 22.93 -1.09
C THR A 162 -4.14 21.67 -0.23
N GLN A 163 -2.94 21.33 0.23
CA GLN A 163 -2.77 20.27 1.21
C GLN A 163 -2.88 20.88 2.60
N PRO A 164 -3.82 20.42 3.44
CA PRO A 164 -3.76 20.73 4.86
C PRO A 164 -2.55 19.98 5.46
N GLY A 165 -1.44 20.71 5.65
CA GLY A 165 -0.31 20.28 6.48
C GLY A 165 0.92 19.75 5.75
N ALA A 166 1.94 19.39 6.55
CA ALA A 166 3.20 18.84 6.06
C ALA A 166 3.08 17.37 5.63
N ARG A 167 3.89 16.97 4.65
CA ARG A 167 4.01 15.62 4.10
C ARG A 167 5.48 15.22 4.07
N ILE A 168 5.72 13.91 4.23
CA ILE A 168 6.97 13.24 3.87
C ILE A 168 6.71 12.48 2.57
N ASP A 169 7.55 12.72 1.57
CA ASP A 169 7.58 12.03 0.27
C ASP A 169 8.65 10.94 0.20
N PHE A 170 9.69 11.08 1.02
CA PHE A 170 10.77 10.11 1.13
C PHE A 170 11.26 10.07 2.59
N PRO A 171 11.55 8.89 3.18
CA PRO A 171 11.38 7.55 2.61
C PRO A 171 9.94 7.18 2.23
N LEU A 172 9.81 6.23 1.31
CA LEU A 172 8.54 5.55 1.11
C LEU A 172 8.24 4.66 2.34
N PRO A 173 6.98 4.45 2.72
CA PRO A 173 6.62 3.44 3.71
C PRO A 173 7.30 2.10 3.43
N GLU A 174 7.69 1.39 4.49
CA GLU A 174 8.42 0.12 4.45
C GLU A 174 9.85 0.19 3.88
N SER A 175 10.38 1.38 3.62
CA SER A 175 11.80 1.55 3.31
C SER A 175 12.66 1.07 4.47
N VAL A 176 13.65 0.21 4.17
CA VAL A 176 14.56 -0.38 5.15
C VAL A 176 15.93 0.30 5.03
N TYR A 177 16.34 0.97 6.10
CA TYR A 177 17.69 1.54 6.26
C TYR A 177 18.58 0.49 6.91
N THR A 178 19.61 0.04 6.19
CA THR A 178 20.39 -1.15 6.57
C THR A 178 21.75 -0.81 7.17
N ASP A 179 22.30 0.35 6.82
CA ASP A 179 23.51 0.86 7.44
C ASP A 179 23.14 1.82 8.57
N ARG A 180 23.70 1.55 9.75
CA ARG A 180 23.46 2.34 10.96
C ARG A 180 24.02 3.76 10.83
N ASP A 181 25.01 3.94 9.96
CA ASP A 181 25.67 5.21 9.70
C ASP A 181 25.14 5.88 8.42
N GLU A 182 24.19 5.25 7.71
CA GLU A 182 23.51 5.87 6.57
C GLU A 182 22.70 7.08 7.05
N ALA A 183 22.96 8.23 6.43
CA ALA A 183 22.15 9.41 6.66
C ALA A 183 20.72 9.13 6.20
N LEU A 184 19.77 9.25 7.13
CA LEU A 184 18.35 9.17 6.82
C LEU A 184 17.97 10.40 5.99
N HIS A 185 17.91 10.23 4.67
CA HIS A 185 17.39 11.28 3.81
C HIS A 185 15.88 11.37 3.97
N VAL A 186 15.39 12.55 4.32
CA VAL A 186 13.96 12.81 4.43
C VAL A 186 13.61 13.99 3.54
N GLN A 187 12.63 13.79 2.68
CA GLN A 187 12.10 14.85 1.83
C GLN A 187 10.61 14.94 2.03
N GLY A 188 10.07 16.15 1.94
CA GLY A 188 8.65 16.36 2.03
C GLY A 188 8.18 17.67 1.41
N ILE A 189 6.89 17.96 1.63
CA ILE A 189 6.27 19.25 1.31
C ILE A 189 5.67 19.82 2.59
N ALA A 190 5.85 21.10 2.86
CA ALA A 190 5.18 21.81 3.94
C ALA A 190 4.81 23.23 3.48
N PRO A 191 3.61 23.74 3.80
CA PRO A 191 3.19 25.09 3.39
C PRO A 191 3.84 26.22 4.21
N ALA A 192 4.49 25.87 5.33
CA ALA A 192 5.16 26.77 6.26
C ALA A 192 6.24 25.99 7.02
N PRO A 193 7.18 26.67 7.71
CA PRO A 193 8.13 26.00 8.61
C PRO A 193 7.44 25.01 9.54
N ALA A 194 8.00 23.79 9.62
CA ALA A 194 7.40 22.67 10.34
C ALA A 194 8.46 21.92 11.18
N GLN A 195 8.04 20.83 11.80
CA GLN A 195 8.94 19.89 12.48
C GLN A 195 8.78 18.50 11.87
N PHE A 196 9.92 17.86 11.62
CA PHE A 196 9.99 16.44 11.34
C PHE A 196 10.38 15.70 12.63
N LEU A 197 9.77 14.55 12.88
CA LEU A 197 10.07 13.71 14.04
C LEU A 197 10.18 12.24 13.64
N VAL A 198 11.13 11.54 14.26
CA VAL A 198 11.29 10.08 14.19
C VAL A 198 10.91 9.51 15.54
N GLN A 199 10.04 8.50 15.56
CA GLN A 199 9.61 7.80 16.78
C GLN A 199 9.89 6.31 16.67
N ASP A 200 10.17 5.68 17.81
CA ASP A 200 10.15 4.22 17.90
C ASP A 200 8.71 3.69 18.06
N ALA A 201 8.57 2.36 18.01
CA ALA A 201 7.28 1.69 18.16
C ALA A 201 6.58 1.92 19.52
N ALA A 202 7.31 2.42 20.53
CA ALA A 202 6.73 2.81 21.82
C ALA A 202 6.28 4.28 21.85
N GLY A 203 6.42 5.01 20.73
CA GLY A 203 6.09 6.43 20.61
C GLY A 203 7.14 7.37 21.19
N ARG A 204 8.32 6.87 21.58
CA ARG A 204 9.40 7.73 22.07
C ARG A 204 10.06 8.42 20.88
N VAL A 205 10.23 9.74 20.99
CA VAL A 205 10.91 10.56 19.99
C VAL A 205 12.40 10.22 20.00
N LEU A 206 12.90 9.73 18.88
CA LEU A 206 14.31 9.41 18.64
C LEU A 206 15.05 10.60 18.01
N HIS A 207 14.37 11.34 17.15
CA HIS A 207 14.93 12.51 16.47
C HIS A 207 13.84 13.55 16.22
N MET A 208 14.21 14.82 16.23
CA MET A 208 13.32 15.93 15.91
C MET A 208 14.15 17.08 15.32
N ALA A 209 13.76 17.55 14.14
CA ALA A 209 14.43 18.63 13.44
C ALA A 209 13.41 19.65 12.91
N PRO A 210 13.73 20.96 12.92
CA PRO A 210 12.97 21.94 12.18
C PRO A 210 13.16 21.71 10.68
N VAL A 211 12.10 21.91 9.89
CA VAL A 211 12.17 21.87 8.44
C VAL A 211 11.68 23.19 7.87
N ASP A 212 12.53 23.84 7.08
CA ASP A 212 12.22 25.08 6.39
C ASP A 212 11.93 24.78 4.91
N PRO A 213 10.65 24.75 4.49
CA PRO A 213 10.31 24.47 3.11
C PRO A 213 10.70 25.62 2.19
N ASP A 214 11.12 25.28 0.98
CA ASP A 214 11.32 26.23 -0.11
C ASP A 214 10.02 27.03 -0.35
N PRO A 215 10.04 28.36 -0.36
CA PRO A 215 8.83 29.18 -0.39
C PRO A 215 8.07 29.10 -1.71
N ALA A 216 8.71 28.67 -2.80
CA ALA A 216 8.07 28.57 -4.11
C ALA A 216 7.38 27.21 -4.32
N SER A 217 8.01 26.13 -3.87
CA SER A 217 7.58 24.75 -4.11
C SER A 217 6.98 24.07 -2.86
N GLY A 218 7.22 24.63 -1.68
CA GLY A 218 6.92 24.01 -0.39
C GLY A 218 7.83 22.83 -0.05
N VAL A 219 8.82 22.49 -0.89
CA VAL A 219 9.66 21.30 -0.70
C VAL A 219 10.70 21.54 0.39
N TRP A 220 10.84 20.61 1.32
CA TRP A 220 11.91 20.58 2.32
C TRP A 220 12.71 19.28 2.22
N ARG A 221 13.98 19.33 2.66
CA ARG A 221 14.91 18.20 2.67
C ARG A 221 15.78 18.26 3.93
N ASP A 222 16.06 17.12 4.52
CA ASP A 222 17.00 16.89 5.63
C ASP A 222 17.84 15.64 5.34
#